data_AF-A0A1B2EKJ6-F1
#
_entry.id   AF-A0A1B2EKJ6-F1
#
_cell.length_a   1.000
_cell.length_b   1.000
_cell.length_c   1.000
_cell.angle_alpha   90.00
_cell.angle_beta   90.00
_cell.angle_gamma   90.00
#
_symmetry.space_group_name_H-M   'P 1'
#
loop_
_entity.id
_entity.type
_entity.pdbx_description
1 polymer ?
#
loop_
_entity_poly.entity_id
_entity_poly.type
_entity_poly.pdbx_seq_one_letter_code
_entity_poly.pdbx_strand_id
1 'polypeptide(L)'
;MNRVWTEEELEILRRDREAKVPVPVTAAKLGRPVPATYARARLIGTLVQPHQSWDQTSVARLRELVSADPPMTDKRIAAELGRTVTQIRWKMQDLGLIGVRDLSKLAKITAAETARPKAMKPQSDKPAPARPTPRMQPTQPPAASRAAPAVPAARAVQPIAPQRLEPQATLADALKALESLLAERLKNAVAESEAGMIRAARAAIAEKARIDQRLVVRVKRAAEAAARCGAEARAAEVEAKRREAEAKKAEAEAARKAAEAARQAREEKAREEKARIAVARPVEKPKAAEPRIAAEKPKPVEKKAVLPAVQGISQIATLRPAPQPAPRSTPKIVVTEAPAAARPVEPESASGQTSGRGGWKSVRRDPARILAQAKAKAKPANRADAIDLAQAAQSAIERFIAERGVTRNESGGIQAVISRLQARGYIVVGDETGWTIDQRHRVDSESELFAFAEARGITLSAAA
;
A
#
# COMPACT_ATOMS: atom_id res chain seq x y z
N MET A 1 1.59 11.31 22.78
CA MET A 1 2.55 12.22 23.46
C MET A 1 3.90 11.52 23.57
N ASN A 2 4.98 12.14 23.12
CA ASN A 2 6.32 11.57 23.25
C ASN A 2 6.81 11.77 24.69
N ARG A 3 6.72 10.73 25.52
CA ARG A 3 7.24 10.74 26.89
C ARG A 3 8.74 11.04 26.85
N VAL A 4 9.17 12.15 27.44
CA VAL A 4 10.59 12.54 27.53
C VAL A 4 11.37 11.46 28.29
N TRP A 5 12.59 11.14 27.84
CA TRP A 5 13.46 10.17 28.53
C TRP A 5 14.08 10.82 29.76
N THR A 6 13.85 10.26 30.94
CA THR A 6 14.46 10.75 32.18
C THR A 6 15.90 10.23 32.31
N GLU A 7 16.74 10.94 33.06
CA GLU A 7 18.13 10.52 33.29
C GLU A 7 18.22 9.14 33.95
N GLU A 8 17.30 8.83 34.86
CA GLU A 8 17.19 7.51 35.51
C GLU A 8 16.94 6.38 34.50
N GLU A 9 16.06 6.58 33.52
CA GLU A 9 15.79 5.59 32.48
C GLU A 9 17.00 5.41 31.54
N LEU A 10 17.75 6.49 31.28
CA LEU A 10 19.00 6.41 30.52
C LEU A 10 20.07 5.64 31.29
N GLU A 11 20.15 5.81 32.62
CA GLU A 11 21.09 5.11 33.48
C GLU A 11 20.77 3.61 33.57
N ILE A 12 19.48 3.26 33.73
CA ILE A 12 19.02 1.86 33.66
C ILE A 12 19.36 1.27 32.30
N LEU A 13 19.14 2.01 31.21
CA LEU A 13 19.46 1.56 29.87
C LEU A 13 20.98 1.36 29.68
N ARG A 14 21.84 2.24 30.22
CA ARG A 14 23.31 2.04 30.21
C ARG A 14 23.70 0.77 30.97
N ARG A 15 23.22 0.62 32.20
CA ARG A 15 23.52 -0.53 33.08
C ARG A 15 23.07 -1.87 32.48
N ASP A 16 21.82 -1.95 32.01
CA ASP A 16 21.27 -3.16 31.40
C ASP A 16 22.04 -3.53 30.11
N ARG A 17 22.52 -2.54 29.36
CA ARG A 17 23.31 -2.77 28.14
C ARG A 17 24.73 -3.25 28.44
N GLU A 18 25.38 -2.69 29.45
CA GLU A 18 26.68 -3.18 29.95
C GLU A 18 26.58 -4.63 30.43
N ALA A 19 25.47 -4.98 31.10
CA ALA A 19 25.12 -6.35 31.49
C ALA A 19 24.65 -7.25 30.33
N LYS A 20 24.67 -6.77 29.07
CA LYS A 20 24.23 -7.49 27.85
C LYS A 20 22.79 -8.00 27.91
N VAL A 21 21.91 -7.33 28.65
CA VAL A 21 20.48 -7.67 28.70
C VAL A 21 19.81 -7.36 27.34
N PRO A 22 18.94 -8.25 26.82
CA PRO A 22 18.19 -7.98 25.60
C PRO A 22 17.28 -6.75 25.73
N VAL A 23 17.31 -5.86 24.74
CA VAL A 23 16.52 -4.60 24.73
C VAL A 23 15.02 -4.80 25.00
N PRO A 24 14.34 -5.88 24.52
CA PRO A 24 12.94 -6.09 24.86
C PRO A 24 12.67 -6.25 26.37
N VAL A 25 13.61 -6.82 27.11
CA VAL A 25 13.51 -6.99 28.57
C VAL A 25 13.66 -5.63 29.25
N THR A 26 14.64 -4.84 28.84
CA THR A 26 14.82 -3.47 29.36
C THR A 26 13.64 -2.56 29.01
N ALA A 27 13.08 -2.68 27.80
CA ALA A 27 11.89 -1.94 27.39
C ALA A 27 10.68 -2.26 28.28
N ALA A 28 10.50 -3.53 28.65
CA ALA A 28 9.47 -3.96 29.59
C ALA A 28 9.71 -3.38 31.01
N LYS A 29 10.95 -3.38 31.51
CA LYS A 29 11.31 -2.77 32.80
C LYS A 29 11.01 -1.27 32.84
N LEU A 30 11.28 -0.55 31.74
CA LEU A 30 11.07 0.90 31.63
C LEU A 30 9.62 1.29 31.31
N GLY A 31 8.75 0.31 31.00
CA GLY A 31 7.39 0.58 30.53
C GLY A 31 7.37 1.38 29.22
N ARG A 32 8.34 1.14 28.33
CA ARG A 32 8.47 1.88 27.05
C ARG A 32 8.36 0.95 25.85
N PRO A 33 7.90 1.46 24.69
CA PRO A 33 7.88 0.68 23.46
C PRO A 33 9.29 0.20 23.07
N VAL A 34 9.37 -1.04 22.62
CA VAL A 34 10.62 -1.67 22.17
C VAL A 34 11.34 -0.84 21.09
N PRO A 35 10.68 -0.32 20.03
CA PRO A 35 11.36 0.50 19.01
C PRO A 35 11.93 1.81 19.56
N ALA A 36 11.25 2.45 20.52
CA ALA A 36 11.73 3.67 21.16
C ALA A 36 12.98 3.40 22.01
N THR A 37 13.00 2.26 22.71
CA THR A 37 14.15 1.83 23.51
C THR A 37 15.35 1.50 22.63
N TYR A 38 15.14 0.83 21.48
CA TYR A 38 16.20 0.61 20.49
C TYR A 38 16.77 1.92 19.93
N ALA A 39 15.90 2.85 19.52
CA ALA A 39 16.32 4.15 19.00
C ALA A 39 17.14 4.93 20.04
N ARG A 40 16.72 4.92 21.31
CA ARG A 40 17.46 5.61 22.37
C ARG A 40 18.77 4.92 22.71
N ALA A 41 18.80 3.60 22.80
CA ALA A 41 20.03 2.85 23.03
C ALA A 41 21.08 3.13 21.92
N ARG A 42 20.61 3.32 20.66
CA ARG A 42 21.45 3.71 19.53
C ARG A 42 22.03 5.11 19.70
N LEU A 43 21.21 6.08 20.14
CA LEU A 43 21.65 7.46 20.39
C LEU A 43 22.66 7.58 21.53
N ILE A 44 22.54 6.75 22.58
CA ILE A 44 23.50 6.74 23.71
C ILE A 44 24.81 6.02 23.32
N GLY A 45 24.89 5.40 22.13
CA GLY A 45 26.08 4.63 21.71
C GLY A 45 26.20 3.26 22.37
N THR A 46 25.22 2.85 23.18
CA THR A 46 25.18 1.52 23.86
C THR A 46 24.63 0.41 22.97
N LEU A 47 24.05 0.77 21.82
CA LEU A 47 23.54 -0.14 20.81
C LEU A 47 24.24 0.10 19.50
N VAL A 48 25.31 -0.65 19.29
CA VAL A 48 25.71 -1.03 17.95
C VAL A 48 26.16 -2.48 18.10
N GLN A 49 25.42 -3.43 17.52
CA GLN A 49 26.13 -4.61 17.00
C GLN A 49 27.32 -4.03 16.28
N PRO A 50 28.58 -4.25 16.70
CA PRO A 50 29.72 -3.53 16.15
C PRO A 50 29.56 -3.59 14.64
N HIS A 51 29.21 -2.45 14.04
CA HIS A 51 28.98 -2.38 12.61
C HIS A 51 30.38 -2.51 12.08
N GLN A 52 30.78 -3.74 11.81
CA GLN A 52 32.10 -4.04 11.32
C GLN A 52 32.22 -3.24 10.03
N SER A 53 33.03 -2.17 10.06
CA SER A 53 33.25 -1.33 8.90
C SER A 53 33.76 -2.22 7.77
N TRP A 54 33.31 -1.97 6.55
CA TRP A 54 33.83 -2.67 5.38
C TRP A 54 35.15 -2.04 4.99
N ASP A 55 36.23 -2.64 5.45
CA ASP A 55 37.59 -2.37 4.99
C ASP A 55 37.75 -2.75 3.51
N GLN A 56 38.65 -2.06 2.83
CA GLN A 56 38.90 -2.27 1.39
C GLN A 56 39.34 -3.71 1.11
N THR A 57 40.10 -4.33 2.03
CA THR A 57 40.52 -5.74 1.98
C THR A 57 39.32 -6.70 2.04
N SER A 58 38.39 -6.53 2.98
CA SER A 58 37.15 -7.32 3.01
C SER A 58 36.28 -7.14 1.78
N VAL A 59 36.23 -5.93 1.21
CA VAL A 59 35.49 -5.66 -0.02
C VAL A 59 36.15 -6.34 -1.23
N ALA A 60 37.49 -6.31 -1.34
CA ALA A 60 38.23 -7.01 -2.38
C ALA A 60 38.02 -8.52 -2.29
N ARG A 61 38.13 -9.09 -1.08
CA ARG A 61 37.87 -10.51 -0.82
C ARG A 61 36.43 -10.90 -1.15
N LEU A 62 35.46 -10.04 -0.83
CA LEU A 62 34.06 -10.24 -1.22
C LEU A 62 33.90 -10.30 -2.75
N ARG A 63 34.54 -9.39 -3.49
CA ARG A 63 34.51 -9.40 -4.96
C ARG A 63 35.09 -10.70 -5.52
N GLU A 64 36.27 -11.10 -5.03
CA GLU A 64 36.95 -12.33 -5.41
C GLU A 64 36.06 -13.57 -5.20
N LEU A 65 35.48 -13.72 -4.00
CA LEU A 65 34.60 -14.84 -3.65
C LEU A 65 33.29 -14.86 -4.46
N VAL A 66 32.79 -13.69 -4.88
CA VAL A 66 31.60 -13.59 -5.74
C VAL A 66 31.94 -13.94 -7.19
N SER A 67 33.14 -13.60 -7.67
CA SER A 67 33.63 -13.90 -9.03
C SER A 67 34.20 -15.31 -9.21
N ALA A 68 34.42 -16.07 -8.14
CA ALA A 68 34.93 -17.44 -8.23
C ALA A 68 33.97 -18.36 -9.02
N ASP A 69 34.53 -19.21 -9.88
CA ASP A 69 33.79 -20.25 -10.61
C ASP A 69 34.19 -21.63 -10.07
N PRO A 70 33.28 -22.40 -9.43
CA PRO A 70 31.84 -22.17 -9.28
C PRO A 70 31.45 -21.12 -8.22
N PRO A 71 30.34 -20.37 -8.43
CA PRO A 71 29.93 -19.28 -7.55
C PRO A 71 29.55 -19.77 -6.14
N MET A 72 30.27 -19.30 -5.10
CA MET A 72 30.03 -19.67 -3.70
C MET A 72 28.71 -19.12 -3.16
N THR A 73 27.90 -19.94 -2.49
CA THR A 73 26.63 -19.47 -1.90
C THR A 73 26.85 -18.35 -0.86
N ASP A 74 25.89 -17.43 -0.73
CA ASP A 74 25.93 -16.30 0.22
C ASP A 74 26.27 -16.76 1.66
N LYS A 75 25.84 -17.97 2.05
CA LYS A 75 26.13 -18.57 3.36
C LYS A 75 27.61 -18.92 3.54
N ARG A 76 28.26 -19.45 2.50
CA ARG A 76 29.69 -19.78 2.56
C ARG A 76 30.53 -18.50 2.55
N ILE A 77 30.17 -17.51 1.74
CA ILE A 77 30.82 -16.19 1.73
C ILE A 77 30.70 -15.51 3.10
N ALA A 78 29.53 -15.60 3.73
CA ALA A 78 29.30 -15.08 5.08
C ALA A 78 30.18 -15.77 6.14
N ALA A 79 30.31 -17.10 6.07
CA ALA A 79 31.20 -17.84 6.96
C ALA A 79 32.68 -17.48 6.76
N GLU A 80 33.12 -17.37 5.50
CA GLU A 80 34.50 -17.02 5.14
C GLU A 80 34.90 -15.63 5.63
N LEU A 81 34.00 -14.64 5.50
CA LEU A 81 34.24 -13.26 5.92
C LEU A 81 33.92 -13.00 7.40
N GLY A 82 33.43 -14.00 8.14
CA GLY A 82 33.02 -13.84 9.53
C GLY A 82 31.86 -12.86 9.72
N ARG A 83 31.01 -12.66 8.70
CA ARG A 83 29.92 -11.68 8.68
C ARG A 83 28.57 -12.37 8.49
N THR A 84 27.47 -11.68 8.79
CA THR A 84 26.13 -12.25 8.58
C THR A 84 25.73 -12.25 7.10
N VAL A 85 24.94 -13.23 6.67
CA VAL A 85 24.42 -13.35 5.30
C VAL A 85 23.71 -12.06 4.85
N THR A 86 22.96 -11.42 5.75
CA THR A 86 22.28 -10.17 5.46
C THR A 86 23.27 -9.04 5.19
N GLN A 87 24.35 -8.92 5.98
CA GLN A 87 25.40 -7.91 5.75
C GLN A 87 26.13 -8.14 4.42
N ILE A 88 26.44 -9.40 4.08
CA ILE A 88 27.04 -9.75 2.79
C ILE A 88 26.10 -9.32 1.65
N ARG A 89 24.82 -9.70 1.71
CA ARG A 89 23.84 -9.37 0.68
C ARG A 89 23.67 -7.86 0.51
N TRP A 90 23.54 -7.12 1.61
CA TRP A 90 23.47 -5.66 1.57
C TRP A 90 24.71 -5.07 0.90
N LYS A 91 25.91 -5.54 1.25
CA LYS A 91 27.14 -5.03 0.66
C LYS A 91 27.28 -5.41 -0.82
N MET A 92 26.86 -6.61 -1.20
CA MET A 92 26.81 -7.01 -2.61
C MET A 92 25.84 -6.13 -3.42
N GLN A 93 24.71 -5.73 -2.83
CA GLN A 93 23.75 -4.82 -3.47
C GLN A 93 24.34 -3.43 -3.66
N ASP A 94 24.95 -2.89 -2.60
CA ASP A 94 25.63 -1.60 -2.56
C ASP A 94 26.75 -1.50 -3.62
N LEU A 95 27.48 -2.61 -3.82
CA LEU A 95 28.55 -2.71 -4.81
C LEU A 95 28.05 -3.07 -6.24
N GLY A 96 26.75 -3.24 -6.44
CA GLY A 96 26.18 -3.63 -7.74
C GLY A 96 26.49 -5.07 -8.17
N LEU A 97 27.04 -5.91 -7.29
CA LEU A 97 27.47 -7.28 -7.61
C LEU A 97 26.30 -8.27 -7.75
N ILE A 98 25.09 -7.90 -7.32
CA ILE A 98 23.89 -8.75 -7.40
C ILE A 98 23.35 -8.84 -8.83
N GLY A 99 23.50 -7.78 -9.64
CA GLY A 99 23.01 -7.76 -11.04
C GLY A 99 23.83 -8.62 -11.99
N VAL A 100 25.12 -8.81 -11.70
CA VAL A 100 26.05 -9.62 -12.51
C VAL A 100 25.87 -11.13 -12.24
N ARG A 101 25.18 -11.47 -11.16
CA ARG A 101 25.10 -12.85 -10.69
C ARG A 101 23.86 -13.52 -11.28
N ASP A 102 24.06 -14.45 -12.22
CA ASP A 102 23.00 -15.33 -12.71
C ASP A 102 22.39 -16.12 -11.54
N LEU A 103 21.32 -15.60 -10.95
CA LEU A 103 20.54 -16.28 -9.90
C LEU A 103 20.10 -17.69 -10.35
N SER A 104 19.94 -17.86 -11.66
CA SER A 104 19.68 -19.13 -12.34
C SER A 104 20.82 -20.17 -12.16
N LYS A 105 22.09 -19.74 -12.17
CA LYS A 105 23.25 -20.63 -11.93
C LYS A 105 23.36 -21.00 -10.45
N LEU A 106 23.15 -20.03 -9.55
CA LEU A 106 23.10 -20.28 -8.10
C LEU A 106 21.96 -21.22 -7.70
N ALA A 107 20.78 -21.06 -8.30
CA ALA A 107 19.64 -21.93 -8.04
C ALA A 107 19.93 -23.37 -8.48
N LYS A 108 20.61 -23.57 -9.62
CA LYS A 108 21.04 -24.90 -10.08
C LYS A 108 22.05 -25.54 -9.14
N ILE A 109 23.05 -24.79 -8.68
CA ILE A 109 24.08 -25.31 -7.74
C ILE A 109 23.46 -25.61 -6.38
N THR A 110 22.60 -24.73 -5.86
CA THR A 110 21.90 -24.95 -4.59
C THR A 110 20.96 -26.17 -4.70
N ALA A 111 20.24 -26.31 -5.80
CA ALA A 111 19.39 -27.49 -6.04
C ALA A 111 20.23 -28.77 -6.14
N ALA A 112 21.39 -28.75 -6.81
CA ALA A 112 22.30 -29.89 -6.90
C ALA A 112 22.93 -30.26 -5.54
N GLU A 113 23.29 -29.28 -4.72
CA GLU A 113 23.84 -29.50 -3.38
C GLU A 113 22.79 -30.07 -2.42
N THR A 114 21.54 -29.62 -2.52
CA THR A 114 20.43 -30.13 -1.70
C THR A 114 19.92 -31.51 -2.20
N ALA A 115 20.15 -31.83 -3.48
CA ALA A 115 19.78 -33.11 -4.08
C ALA A 115 20.82 -34.23 -3.86
N ARG A 116 21.95 -33.95 -3.19
CA ARG A 116 22.93 -34.99 -2.88
C ARG A 116 22.31 -35.95 -1.85
N PRO A 117 22.16 -37.24 -2.17
CA PRO A 117 21.38 -38.17 -1.35
C PRO A 117 22.03 -38.34 0.02
N LYS A 118 21.17 -38.22 1.03
CA LYS A 118 21.44 -38.53 2.44
C LYS A 118 22.14 -39.88 2.50
N ALA A 119 23.37 -39.89 3.04
CA ALA A 119 24.19 -41.08 3.21
C ALA A 119 23.34 -42.26 3.70
N MET A 120 23.44 -43.39 2.98
CA MET A 120 22.81 -44.65 3.32
C MET A 120 23.04 -44.97 4.80
N LYS A 121 21.96 -45.00 5.57
CA LYS A 121 21.97 -45.69 6.86
C LYS A 121 22.17 -47.18 6.59
N PRO A 122 23.08 -47.87 7.30
CA PRO A 122 23.24 -49.31 7.17
C PRO A 122 21.92 -50.00 7.56
N GLN A 123 21.39 -50.83 6.65
CA GLN A 123 20.22 -51.67 6.90
C GLN A 123 20.61 -52.74 7.93
N SER A 124 19.91 -52.75 9.06
CA SER A 124 19.92 -53.89 10.00
C SER A 124 18.88 -54.91 9.54
N ASP A 125 19.32 -56.15 9.37
CA ASP A 125 18.49 -57.32 9.08
C ASP A 125 17.39 -57.55 10.13
N LYS A 126 16.14 -57.75 9.69
CA LYS A 126 15.18 -58.60 10.39
C LYS A 126 14.04 -59.05 9.46
N PRO A 127 13.53 -60.31 9.59
CA PRO A 127 12.86 -61.00 8.50
C PRO A 127 11.33 -60.92 8.54
N ALA A 128 10.74 -61.37 7.42
CA ALA A 128 9.32 -61.42 7.03
C ALA A 128 8.37 -62.05 8.06
N PRO A 129 7.04 -61.83 7.91
CA PRO A 129 6.27 -62.91 7.25
C PRO A 129 5.07 -62.48 6.39
N ALA A 130 4.74 -63.41 5.49
CA ALA A 130 3.42 -63.88 5.02
C ALA A 130 2.41 -62.91 4.37
N ARG A 131 2.22 -63.19 3.07
CA ARG A 131 1.04 -62.94 2.20
C ARG A 131 -0.26 -63.47 2.83
N PRO A 132 -1.46 -62.97 2.43
CA PRO A 132 -2.07 -63.46 1.19
C PRO A 132 -2.80 -62.40 0.33
N THR A 133 -2.67 -62.55 -0.99
CA THR A 133 -3.57 -62.05 -2.06
C THR A 133 -4.83 -62.93 -2.16
N PRO A 134 -5.91 -62.63 -2.94
CA PRO A 134 -5.98 -61.78 -4.16
C PRO A 134 -7.30 -61.01 -4.42
N ARG A 135 -7.27 -59.99 -5.31
CA ARG A 135 -8.42 -59.72 -6.22
C ARG A 135 -8.00 -58.92 -7.45
N MET A 136 -8.17 -59.58 -8.62
CA MET A 136 -8.70 -59.13 -9.93
C MET A 136 -8.76 -57.61 -10.20
N GLN A 137 -8.45 -57.06 -11.37
CA GLN A 137 -8.27 -57.57 -12.74
C GLN A 137 -7.66 -56.40 -13.60
N PRO A 138 -7.29 -56.66 -14.88
CA PRO A 138 -6.32 -55.90 -15.66
C PRO A 138 -6.94 -54.90 -16.65
N THR A 139 -6.11 -54.01 -17.19
CA THR A 139 -6.33 -53.44 -18.52
C THR A 139 -4.98 -53.09 -19.15
N GLN A 140 -4.42 -54.05 -19.90
CA GLN A 140 -3.38 -53.79 -20.90
C GLN A 140 -4.08 -53.46 -22.23
N PRO A 141 -3.65 -52.42 -22.96
CA PRO A 141 -3.99 -52.27 -24.36
C PRO A 141 -3.16 -53.23 -25.25
N PRO A 142 -3.67 -53.61 -26.42
CA PRO A 142 -3.20 -54.76 -27.18
C PRO A 142 -1.85 -54.53 -27.85
N ALA A 143 -1.01 -55.56 -27.77
CA ALA A 143 0.17 -55.75 -28.60
C ALA A 143 -0.27 -55.86 -30.06
N ALA A 144 0.02 -54.82 -30.85
CA ALA A 144 -0.09 -54.90 -32.29
C ALA A 144 0.97 -55.87 -32.82
N SER A 145 0.44 -56.89 -33.50
CA SER A 145 1.12 -57.88 -34.33
C SER A 145 2.35 -57.32 -35.05
N ARG A 146 3.53 -57.76 -34.62
CA ARG A 146 4.78 -57.59 -35.36
C ARG A 146 4.77 -58.62 -36.48
N ALA A 147 4.10 -58.29 -37.59
CA ALA A 147 4.21 -59.02 -38.83
C ALA A 147 5.68 -58.99 -39.27
N ALA A 148 6.30 -60.16 -39.36
CA ALA A 148 7.60 -60.33 -39.97
C ALA A 148 7.52 -59.88 -41.45
N PRO A 149 8.41 -58.99 -41.93
CA PRO A 149 8.48 -58.74 -43.35
C PRO A 149 8.97 -60.02 -44.05
N ALA A 150 8.16 -60.54 -44.95
CA ALA A 150 8.53 -61.59 -45.87
C ALA A 150 9.81 -61.17 -46.62
N VAL A 151 10.81 -62.03 -46.59
CA VAL A 151 12.04 -61.93 -47.38
C VAL A 151 11.63 -61.96 -48.85
N PRO A 152 11.80 -60.88 -49.65
CA PRO A 152 11.57 -60.98 -51.07
C PRO A 152 12.70 -61.83 -51.68
N ALA A 153 12.29 -62.83 -52.45
CA ALA A 153 13.14 -63.71 -53.21
C ALA A 153 14.19 -62.94 -54.01
N ALA A 154 15.41 -63.50 -54.03
CA ALA A 154 16.57 -63.03 -54.77
C ALA A 154 16.20 -62.71 -56.23
N ARG A 155 16.00 -61.43 -56.52
CA ARG A 155 15.83 -60.93 -57.88
C ARG A 155 17.21 -60.82 -58.49
N ALA A 156 17.42 -61.57 -59.58
CA ALA A 156 18.67 -61.64 -60.32
C ALA A 156 19.27 -60.23 -60.56
N VAL A 157 20.50 -60.06 -60.07
CA VAL A 157 21.33 -58.87 -60.28
C VAL A 157 21.61 -58.76 -61.78
N GLN A 158 20.88 -57.89 -62.47
CA GLN A 158 21.31 -57.44 -63.78
C GLN A 158 22.51 -56.49 -63.61
N PRO A 159 23.56 -56.61 -64.42
CA PRO A 159 24.72 -55.70 -64.39
C PRO A 159 24.26 -54.31 -64.84
N ILE A 160 24.03 -53.43 -63.87
CA ILE A 160 23.74 -52.02 -64.11
C ILE A 160 25.01 -51.41 -64.71
N ALA A 161 24.93 -51.02 -65.99
CA ALA A 161 25.98 -50.29 -66.67
C ALA A 161 26.37 -49.04 -65.86
N PRO A 162 27.67 -48.70 -65.74
CA PRO A 162 28.12 -47.56 -64.96
C PRO A 162 27.55 -46.28 -65.56
N GLN A 163 26.49 -45.75 -64.94
CA GLN A 163 26.00 -44.42 -65.27
C GLN A 163 27.13 -43.46 -64.95
N ARG A 164 27.62 -42.75 -65.98
CA ARG A 164 28.54 -41.64 -65.82
C ARG A 164 27.78 -40.54 -65.06
N LEU A 165 27.83 -40.61 -63.74
CA LEU A 165 27.31 -39.58 -62.86
C LEU A 165 28.20 -38.36 -63.05
N GLU A 166 27.64 -37.28 -63.60
CA GLU A 166 28.23 -35.94 -63.56
C GLU A 166 28.26 -35.49 -62.09
N PRO A 167 29.42 -35.54 -61.41
CA PRO A 167 29.51 -35.31 -59.97
C PRO A 167 29.19 -33.86 -59.59
N GLN A 168 29.28 -32.93 -60.53
CA GLN A 168 28.95 -31.52 -60.30
C GLN A 168 27.44 -31.28 -60.26
N ALA A 169 26.66 -31.96 -61.10
CA ALA A 169 25.21 -31.84 -61.11
C ALA A 169 24.60 -32.39 -59.81
N THR A 170 25.08 -33.56 -59.35
CA THR A 170 24.62 -34.15 -58.10
C THR A 170 24.97 -33.30 -56.87
N LEU A 171 26.14 -32.66 -56.87
CA LEU A 171 26.52 -31.71 -55.81
C LEU A 171 25.63 -30.47 -55.81
N ALA A 172 25.35 -29.89 -56.97
CA ALA A 172 24.48 -28.72 -57.07
C ALA A 172 23.05 -29.02 -56.59
N ASP A 173 22.50 -30.19 -56.94
CA ASP A 173 21.19 -30.63 -56.47
C ASP A 173 21.18 -30.89 -54.96
N ALA A 174 22.25 -31.48 -54.41
CA ALA A 174 22.39 -31.70 -52.98
C ALA A 174 22.48 -30.36 -52.21
N LEU A 175 23.19 -29.37 -52.73
CA LEU A 175 23.27 -28.03 -52.13
C LEU A 175 21.89 -27.34 -52.15
N LYS A 176 21.16 -27.38 -53.26
CA LYS A 176 19.79 -26.84 -53.33
C LYS A 176 18.83 -27.53 -52.36
N ALA A 177 18.94 -28.85 -52.21
CA ALA A 177 18.13 -29.60 -51.25
C ALA A 177 18.47 -29.25 -49.79
N LEU A 178 19.75 -28.98 -49.50
CA LEU A 178 20.19 -28.53 -48.18
C LEU A 178 19.73 -27.10 -47.89
N GLU A 179 19.80 -26.20 -48.87
CA GLU A 179 19.29 -24.83 -48.77
C GLU A 179 17.78 -24.80 -48.50
N SER A 180 17.00 -25.59 -49.24
CA SER A 180 15.54 -25.66 -49.04
C SER A 180 15.18 -26.20 -47.65
N LEU A 181 15.89 -27.24 -47.20
CA LEU A 181 15.71 -27.81 -45.86
C LEU A 181 16.07 -26.81 -44.75
N LEU A 182 17.15 -26.05 -44.90
CA LEU A 182 17.53 -25.00 -43.95
C LEU A 182 16.52 -23.85 -43.95
N ALA A 183 16.01 -23.43 -45.12
CA ALA A 183 14.99 -22.40 -45.23
C ALA A 183 13.68 -22.82 -44.54
N GLU A 184 13.24 -24.07 -44.73
CA GLU A 184 12.06 -24.61 -44.04
C GLU A 184 12.28 -24.68 -42.52
N ARG A 185 13.45 -25.14 -42.07
CA ARG A 185 13.78 -25.17 -40.63
C ARG A 185 13.78 -23.77 -40.01
N LEU A 186 14.35 -22.77 -40.70
CA LEU A 186 14.33 -21.38 -40.24
C LEU A 186 12.90 -20.83 -40.18
N LYS A 187 12.08 -21.08 -41.21
CA LYS A 187 10.67 -20.67 -41.23
C LYS A 187 9.89 -21.27 -40.06
N ASN A 188 10.08 -22.57 -39.78
CA ASN A 188 9.45 -23.24 -38.66
C ASN A 188 9.93 -22.69 -37.30
N ALA A 189 11.23 -22.44 -37.15
CA ALA A 189 11.78 -21.87 -35.91
C ALA A 189 11.27 -20.45 -35.64
N VAL A 190 11.13 -19.62 -36.68
CA VAL A 190 10.54 -18.28 -36.56
C VAL A 190 9.05 -18.38 -36.18
N ALA A 191 8.29 -19.24 -36.85
CA ALA A 191 6.86 -19.42 -36.55
C ALA A 191 6.63 -19.93 -35.10
N GLU A 192 7.46 -20.85 -34.61
CA GLU A 192 7.40 -21.33 -33.22
C GLU A 192 7.72 -20.23 -32.21
N SER A 193 8.73 -19.41 -32.51
CA SER A 193 9.10 -18.24 -31.70
C SER A 193 7.97 -17.21 -31.64
N GLU A 194 7.39 -16.85 -32.79
CA GLU A 194 6.23 -15.95 -32.88
C GLU A 194 5.02 -16.49 -32.12
N ALA A 195 4.69 -17.77 -32.30
CA ALA A 195 3.62 -18.42 -31.54
C ALA A 195 3.90 -18.43 -30.03
N GLY A 196 5.16 -18.57 -29.62
CA GLY A 196 5.61 -18.40 -28.23
C GLY A 196 5.35 -16.99 -27.70
N MET A 197 5.75 -15.96 -28.45
CA MET A 197 5.55 -14.56 -28.09
C MET A 197 4.07 -14.19 -28.00
N ILE A 198 3.24 -14.63 -28.96
CA ILE A 198 1.78 -14.39 -28.94
C ILE A 198 1.14 -15.05 -27.72
N ARG A 199 1.53 -16.28 -27.36
CA ARG A 199 1.04 -16.96 -26.15
C ARG A 199 1.45 -16.22 -24.88
N ALA A 200 2.70 -15.76 -24.80
CA ALA A 200 3.19 -14.97 -23.67
C ALA A 200 2.44 -13.64 -23.54
N ALA A 201 2.22 -12.92 -24.65
CA ALA A 201 1.46 -11.68 -24.67
C ALA A 201 0.00 -11.88 -24.20
N ARG A 202 -0.68 -12.92 -24.70
CA ARG A 202 -2.04 -13.28 -24.26
C ARG A 202 -2.10 -13.61 -22.76
N ALA A 203 -1.10 -14.34 -22.24
CA ALA A 203 -1.02 -14.64 -20.82
C ALA A 203 -0.79 -13.38 -19.97
N ALA A 204 0.04 -12.44 -20.44
CA ALA A 204 0.28 -11.17 -19.77
C ALA A 204 -0.99 -10.29 -19.73
N ILE A 205 -1.73 -10.22 -20.84
CA ILE A 205 -3.03 -9.51 -20.91
C ILE A 205 -4.03 -10.13 -19.93
N ALA A 206 -4.11 -11.46 -19.87
CA ALA A 206 -5.00 -12.16 -18.94
C ALA A 206 -4.63 -11.90 -17.47
N GLU A 207 -3.34 -11.87 -17.12
CA GLU A 207 -2.90 -11.57 -15.77
C GLU A 207 -3.15 -10.10 -15.39
N LYS A 208 -2.95 -9.16 -16.34
CA LYS A 208 -3.35 -7.76 -16.15
C LYS A 208 -4.84 -7.64 -15.82
N ALA A 209 -5.70 -8.31 -16.59
CA ALA A 209 -7.15 -8.31 -16.32
C ALA A 209 -7.50 -8.85 -14.93
N ARG A 210 -6.80 -9.90 -14.46
CA ARG A 210 -6.96 -10.43 -13.08
C ARG A 210 -6.47 -9.46 -12.00
N ILE A 211 -5.43 -8.69 -12.27
CA ILE A 211 -4.95 -7.64 -11.36
C ILE A 211 -6.00 -6.52 -11.29
N ASP A 212 -6.50 -6.07 -12.44
CA ASP A 212 -7.53 -5.03 -12.53
C ASP A 212 -8.80 -5.45 -11.77
N GLN A 213 -9.27 -6.70 -11.94
CA GLN A 213 -10.39 -7.25 -11.16
C GLN A 213 -10.11 -7.25 -9.64
N ARG A 214 -8.89 -7.63 -9.23
CA ARG A 214 -8.49 -7.61 -7.81
C ARG A 214 -8.49 -6.18 -7.24
N LEU A 215 -8.09 -5.20 -8.03
CA LEU A 215 -8.12 -3.79 -7.65
C LEU A 215 -9.56 -3.29 -7.50
N VAL A 216 -10.46 -3.61 -8.44
CA VAL A 216 -11.89 -3.28 -8.35
C VAL A 216 -12.51 -3.85 -7.07
N VAL A 217 -12.23 -5.13 -6.74
CA VAL A 217 -12.73 -5.76 -5.50
C VAL A 217 -12.17 -5.05 -4.25
N ARG A 218 -10.90 -4.62 -4.26
CA ARG A 218 -10.31 -3.87 -3.13
C ARG A 218 -10.95 -2.50 -2.96
N VAL A 219 -11.16 -1.76 -4.04
CA VAL A 219 -11.82 -0.46 -4.05
C VAL A 219 -13.25 -0.59 -3.51
N LYS A 220 -14.00 -1.60 -3.98
CA LYS A 220 -15.36 -1.88 -3.49
C LYS A 220 -15.36 -2.17 -1.98
N ARG A 221 -14.46 -3.03 -1.49
CA ARG A 221 -14.35 -3.34 -0.06
C ARG A 221 -13.94 -2.13 0.79
N ALA A 222 -13.07 -1.26 0.26
CA ALA A 222 -12.70 -0.03 0.94
C ALA A 222 -13.88 0.94 1.04
N ALA A 223 -14.65 1.09 -0.04
CA ALA A 223 -15.87 1.89 -0.04
C ALA A 223 -16.93 1.35 0.93
N GLU A 224 -17.14 0.03 0.97
CA GLU A 224 -18.03 -0.62 1.93
C GLU A 224 -17.56 -0.42 3.38
N ALA A 225 -16.26 -0.50 3.65
CA ALA A 225 -15.70 -0.24 4.98
C ALA A 225 -15.88 1.23 5.39
N ALA A 226 -15.63 2.18 4.49
CA ALA A 226 -15.86 3.60 4.74
C ALA A 226 -17.34 3.91 5.00
N ALA A 227 -18.25 3.28 4.26
CA ALA A 227 -19.69 3.41 4.48
C ALA A 227 -20.11 2.86 5.86
N ARG A 228 -19.53 1.74 6.32
CA ARG A 228 -19.76 1.20 7.66
C ARG A 228 -19.27 2.14 8.75
N CYS A 229 -18.03 2.65 8.65
CA CYS A 229 -17.51 3.63 9.60
C CYS A 229 -18.37 4.90 9.64
N GLY A 230 -18.85 5.37 8.49
CA GLY A 230 -19.77 6.51 8.42
C GLY A 230 -21.12 6.24 9.09
N ALA A 231 -21.67 5.03 8.93
CA ALA A 231 -22.91 4.63 9.60
C ALA A 231 -22.74 4.50 11.11
N GLU A 232 -21.64 3.91 11.57
CA GLU A 232 -21.28 3.81 13.00
C GLU A 232 -21.09 5.19 13.63
N ALA A 233 -20.41 6.12 12.94
CA ALA A 233 -20.25 7.49 13.41
C ALA A 233 -21.59 8.23 13.57
N ARG A 234 -22.51 8.08 12.59
CA ARG A 234 -23.86 8.66 12.69
C ARG A 234 -24.66 8.04 13.82
N ALA A 235 -24.56 6.73 14.03
CA ALA A 235 -25.21 6.06 15.14
C ALA A 235 -24.69 6.56 16.50
N ALA A 236 -23.37 6.72 16.64
CA ALA A 236 -22.74 7.29 17.83
C ALA A 236 -23.17 8.74 18.08
N GLU A 237 -23.31 9.57 17.04
CA GLU A 237 -23.81 10.93 17.17
C GLU A 237 -25.26 10.99 17.66
N VAL A 238 -26.13 10.11 17.13
CA VAL A 238 -27.53 10.00 17.58
C VAL A 238 -27.59 9.55 19.03
N GLU A 239 -26.76 8.58 19.43
CA GLU A 239 -26.69 8.12 20.81
C GLU A 239 -26.17 9.22 21.75
N ALA A 240 -25.14 9.98 21.34
CA ALA A 240 -24.63 11.11 22.11
C ALA A 240 -25.70 12.19 22.31
N LYS A 241 -26.45 12.55 21.26
CA LYS A 241 -27.57 13.49 21.34
C LYS A 241 -28.68 12.99 22.26
N ARG A 242 -28.97 11.68 22.25
CA ARG A 242 -29.94 11.07 23.16
C ARG A 242 -29.48 11.17 24.61
N ARG A 243 -28.21 10.88 24.90
CA ARG A 243 -27.63 11.00 26.25
C ARG A 243 -27.64 12.45 26.75
N GLU A 244 -27.33 13.42 25.88
CA GLU A 244 -27.42 14.84 26.23
C GLU A 244 -28.86 15.26 26.55
N ALA A 245 -29.84 14.81 25.77
CA ALA A 245 -31.25 15.10 26.03
C ALA A 245 -31.73 14.46 27.35
N GLU A 246 -31.27 13.26 27.66
CA GLU A 246 -31.57 12.57 28.92
C GLU A 246 -30.93 13.27 30.11
N ALA A 247 -29.67 13.71 30.00
CA ALA A 247 -28.99 14.50 31.02
C ALA A 247 -29.72 15.82 31.30
N LYS A 248 -30.15 16.54 30.26
CA LYS A 248 -30.94 17.79 30.40
C LYS A 248 -32.29 17.54 31.09
N LYS A 249 -32.95 16.41 30.80
CA LYS A 249 -34.19 16.02 31.48
C LYS A 249 -33.95 15.74 32.97
N ALA A 250 -32.88 15.00 33.30
CA ALA A 250 -32.52 14.70 34.68
C ALA A 250 -32.16 15.97 35.47
N GLU A 251 -31.43 16.91 34.86
CA GLU A 251 -31.10 18.21 35.46
C GLU A 251 -32.36 19.04 35.72
N ALA A 252 -33.29 19.11 34.74
CA ALA A 252 -34.55 19.81 34.90
C ALA A 252 -35.43 19.19 36.00
N GLU A 253 -35.43 17.85 36.13
CA GLU A 253 -36.14 17.15 37.21
C GLU A 253 -35.51 17.43 38.57
N ALA A 254 -34.18 17.40 38.67
CA ALA A 254 -33.46 17.75 39.89
C ALA A 254 -33.74 19.20 40.32
N ALA A 255 -33.75 20.14 39.38
CA ALA A 255 -34.10 21.54 39.63
C ALA A 255 -35.55 21.70 40.14
N ARG A 256 -36.50 20.94 39.59
CA ARG A 256 -37.89 20.92 40.08
C ARG A 256 -37.98 20.40 41.51
N LYS A 257 -37.33 19.29 41.83
CA LYS A 257 -37.27 18.73 43.19
C LYS A 257 -36.63 19.69 44.18
N ALA A 258 -35.55 20.36 43.79
CA ALA A 258 -34.89 21.37 44.63
C ALA A 258 -35.79 22.59 44.88
N ALA A 259 -36.53 23.06 43.87
CA ALA A 259 -37.48 24.17 44.02
C ALA A 259 -38.65 23.78 44.95
N GLU A 260 -39.15 22.55 44.85
CA GLU A 260 -40.21 22.04 45.72
C GLU A 260 -39.74 21.91 47.18
N ALA A 261 -38.55 21.34 47.40
CA ALA A 261 -37.94 21.27 48.74
C ALA A 261 -37.72 22.66 49.35
N ALA A 262 -37.27 23.63 48.55
CA ALA A 262 -37.12 25.02 48.99
C ALA A 262 -38.47 25.68 49.35
N ARG A 263 -39.55 25.33 48.64
CA ARG A 263 -40.90 25.79 48.98
C ARG A 263 -41.38 25.19 50.29
N GLN A 264 -41.21 23.88 50.50
CA GLN A 264 -41.55 23.20 51.76
C GLN A 264 -40.80 23.81 52.94
N ALA A 265 -39.49 24.03 52.81
CA ALA A 265 -38.68 24.66 53.87
C ALA A 265 -39.13 26.09 54.20
N ARG A 266 -39.62 26.87 53.22
CA ARG A 266 -40.20 28.20 53.46
C ARG A 266 -41.55 28.11 54.18
N GLU A 267 -42.40 27.16 53.79
CA GLU A 267 -43.69 26.91 54.44
C GLU A 267 -43.51 26.46 55.90
N GLU A 268 -42.53 25.60 56.19
CA GLU A 268 -42.17 25.19 57.55
C GLU A 268 -41.67 26.37 58.40
N LYS A 269 -40.73 27.17 57.89
CA LYS A 269 -40.26 28.38 58.59
C LYS A 269 -41.40 29.36 58.89
N ALA A 270 -42.31 29.55 57.95
CA ALA A 270 -43.48 30.40 58.16
C ALA A 270 -44.45 29.83 59.21
N ARG A 271 -44.58 28.50 59.33
CA ARG A 271 -45.35 27.86 60.40
C ARG A 271 -44.69 28.03 61.77
N GLU A 272 -43.37 27.84 61.85
CA GLU A 272 -42.61 28.08 63.09
C GLU A 272 -42.70 29.54 63.53
N GLU A 273 -42.58 30.50 62.62
CA GLU A 273 -42.72 31.92 62.92
C GLU A 273 -44.13 32.26 63.42
N LYS A 274 -45.18 31.75 62.76
CA LYS A 274 -46.57 31.90 63.23
C LYS A 274 -46.77 31.32 64.63
N ALA A 275 -46.18 30.15 64.91
CA ALA A 275 -46.24 29.54 66.23
C ALA A 275 -45.53 30.40 67.29
N ARG A 276 -44.38 30.99 66.96
CA ARG A 276 -43.66 31.94 67.85
C ARG A 276 -44.50 33.19 68.15
N ILE A 277 -45.14 33.79 67.14
CA ILE A 277 -45.99 34.97 67.32
C ILE A 277 -47.22 34.64 68.19
N ALA A 278 -47.83 33.47 68.04
CA ALA A 278 -48.98 33.05 68.84
C ALA A 278 -48.64 32.89 70.34
N VAL A 279 -47.44 32.42 70.67
CA VAL A 279 -46.98 32.26 72.07
C VAL A 279 -46.62 33.61 72.71
N ALA A 280 -46.19 34.60 71.92
CA ALA A 280 -45.75 35.91 72.42
C ALA A 280 -46.89 36.94 72.64
N ARG A 281 -48.17 36.57 72.49
CA ARG A 281 -49.30 37.50 72.64
C ARG A 281 -49.89 37.44 74.06
N PRO A 282 -49.64 38.43 74.94
CA PRO A 282 -50.30 38.49 76.25
C PRO A 282 -51.78 38.87 76.12
N VAL A 283 -52.60 38.31 77.01
CA VAL A 283 -54.05 38.47 77.10
C VAL A 283 -54.37 39.86 77.65
N GLU A 284 -54.79 40.79 76.78
CA GLU A 284 -55.45 42.04 77.18
C GLU A 284 -56.97 41.93 76.97
N LYS A 285 -57.72 42.23 78.04
CA LYS A 285 -59.19 42.25 78.12
C LYS A 285 -59.78 43.52 77.47
N PRO A 286 -61.06 43.48 77.06
CA PRO A 286 -61.69 44.49 76.23
C PRO A 286 -62.16 45.71 77.04
N LYS A 287 -62.09 46.91 76.44
CA LYS A 287 -62.79 48.11 76.92
C LYS A 287 -63.48 48.83 75.75
N ALA A 288 -64.71 49.25 76.00
CA ALA A 288 -65.72 49.70 75.05
C ALA A 288 -65.57 51.15 74.55
N ALA A 289 -66.36 51.43 73.49
CA ALA A 289 -66.95 52.71 73.03
C ALA A 289 -66.16 53.64 72.07
N GLU A 290 -66.61 53.64 70.79
CA GLU A 290 -67.09 54.77 69.91
C GLU A 290 -66.58 56.23 70.07
N PRO A 291 -66.81 57.15 69.08
CA PRO A 291 -66.86 57.03 67.60
C PRO A 291 -66.13 58.21 66.85
N ARG A 292 -66.22 58.19 65.50
CA ARG A 292 -66.34 59.33 64.55
C ARG A 292 -65.09 60.07 63.96
N ILE A 293 -65.08 60.04 62.60
CA ILE A 293 -64.87 61.14 61.62
C ILE A 293 -63.55 61.21 60.80
N ALA A 294 -63.78 61.18 59.47
CA ALA A 294 -63.13 61.84 58.32
C ALA A 294 -61.83 61.31 57.67
N ALA A 295 -61.97 61.07 56.35
CA ALA A 295 -61.07 61.37 55.22
C ALA A 295 -59.70 60.65 55.19
N GLU A 296 -59.14 60.15 54.09
CA GLU A 296 -59.10 60.63 52.70
C GLU A 296 -58.91 59.47 51.70
N LYS A 297 -59.30 59.72 50.44
CA LYS A 297 -59.00 58.90 49.25
C LYS A 297 -57.47 58.89 48.98
N PRO A 298 -56.91 57.86 48.30
CA PRO A 298 -56.69 58.05 46.86
C PRO A 298 -56.82 56.80 45.97
N LYS A 299 -57.44 57.04 44.81
CA LYS A 299 -57.20 56.55 43.43
C LYS A 299 -56.70 55.10 43.17
N PRO A 300 -57.41 54.34 42.29
CA PRO A 300 -56.86 53.16 41.63
C PRO A 300 -56.00 53.57 40.41
N VAL A 301 -54.81 53.00 40.27
CA VAL A 301 -54.00 53.13 39.04
C VAL A 301 -54.07 51.82 38.28
N GLU A 302 -54.84 51.85 37.19
CA GLU A 302 -54.81 50.92 36.08
C GLU A 302 -53.39 50.85 35.49
N LYS A 303 -52.83 49.65 35.31
CA LYS A 303 -51.80 49.38 34.30
C LYS A 303 -52.02 48.03 33.63
N LYS A 304 -52.76 48.11 32.52
CA LYS A 304 -52.49 47.56 31.18
C LYS A 304 -51.95 46.12 31.10
N ALA A 305 -52.82 45.27 30.55
CA ALA A 305 -52.45 44.11 29.76
C ALA A 305 -51.60 44.54 28.55
N VAL A 306 -50.50 43.81 28.30
CA VAL A 306 -49.75 43.88 27.03
C VAL A 306 -49.64 42.47 26.49
N LEU A 307 -50.46 42.21 25.47
CA LEU A 307 -50.23 41.17 24.47
C LEU A 307 -49.00 41.57 23.62
N PRO A 308 -48.21 40.62 23.11
CA PRO A 308 -47.54 40.82 21.84
C PRO A 308 -48.37 40.17 20.72
N ALA A 309 -48.98 41.02 19.92
CA ALA A 309 -49.58 40.69 18.64
C ALA A 309 -48.50 40.41 17.59
N VAL A 310 -48.85 39.48 16.70
CA VAL A 310 -48.28 39.25 15.38
C VAL A 310 -48.32 40.56 14.58
N GLN A 311 -47.20 40.94 13.96
CA GLN A 311 -47.20 41.72 12.70
C GLN A 311 -45.85 41.59 12.00
N GLY A 312 -45.87 40.95 10.83
CA GLY A 312 -44.82 41.06 9.85
C GLY A 312 -44.89 42.42 9.15
N ILE A 313 -43.73 42.97 8.83
CA ILE A 313 -43.57 44.00 7.80
C ILE A 313 -42.30 43.67 7.04
N SER A 314 -42.49 43.38 5.77
CA SER A 314 -41.50 43.34 4.71
C SER A 314 -40.72 44.65 4.65
N GLN A 315 -39.39 44.60 4.69
CA GLN A 315 -38.56 45.68 4.18
C GLN A 315 -37.78 45.23 2.96
N ILE A 316 -37.89 46.12 1.98
CA ILE A 316 -37.42 46.07 0.61
C ILE A 316 -35.88 46.19 0.58
N ALA A 317 -35.32 45.57 -0.44
CA ALA A 317 -33.92 45.56 -0.83
C ALA A 317 -33.20 46.91 -0.72
N THR A 318 -32.02 46.89 -0.10
CA THR A 318 -30.92 47.82 -0.40
C THR A 318 -29.79 47.07 -1.10
N LEU A 319 -29.55 47.50 -2.35
CA LEU A 319 -28.47 47.07 -3.22
C LEU A 319 -27.11 47.17 -2.51
N ARG A 320 -26.38 46.06 -2.54
CA ARG A 320 -24.98 45.95 -2.14
C ARG A 320 -24.12 46.70 -3.16
N PRO A 321 -23.35 47.74 -2.80
CA PRO A 321 -22.39 48.35 -3.72
C PRO A 321 -21.27 47.35 -4.03
N ALA A 322 -20.89 47.29 -5.31
CA ALA A 322 -19.78 46.50 -5.79
C ALA A 322 -18.46 46.98 -5.15
N PRO A 323 -17.56 46.07 -4.73
CA PRO A 323 -16.27 46.46 -4.16
C PRO A 323 -15.38 47.11 -5.22
N GLN A 324 -14.98 48.36 -4.98
CA GLN A 324 -13.90 49.00 -5.75
C GLN A 324 -12.56 48.30 -5.49
N PRO A 325 -11.71 48.15 -6.52
CA PRO A 325 -10.39 47.55 -6.40
C PRO A 325 -9.43 48.51 -5.69
N ALA A 326 -8.88 48.08 -4.55
CA ALA A 326 -7.83 48.80 -3.85
C ALA A 326 -6.52 48.81 -4.67
N PRO A 327 -5.73 49.91 -4.61
CA PRO A 327 -4.48 50.05 -5.36
C PRO A 327 -3.41 49.07 -4.87
N ARG A 328 -2.64 48.54 -5.83
CA ARG A 328 -1.52 47.62 -5.61
C ARG A 328 -0.42 48.33 -4.81
N SER A 329 -0.24 47.92 -3.56
CA SER A 329 0.94 48.30 -2.78
C SER A 329 2.16 47.51 -3.27
N THR A 330 3.24 48.24 -3.52
CA THR A 330 4.56 47.70 -3.88
C THR A 330 5.13 46.84 -2.74
N PRO A 331 5.73 45.67 -3.01
CA PRO A 331 6.27 44.82 -1.96
C PRO A 331 7.56 45.42 -1.36
N LYS A 332 7.52 45.72 -0.06
CA LYS A 332 8.74 45.80 0.77
C LYS A 332 9.19 44.38 1.08
N ILE A 333 10.40 44.02 0.66
CA ILE A 333 11.06 42.77 1.04
C ILE A 333 11.44 42.90 2.52
N VAL A 334 10.68 42.25 3.38
CA VAL A 334 11.05 42.01 4.78
C VAL A 334 11.36 40.53 4.89
N VAL A 335 12.63 40.21 5.14
CA VAL A 335 13.10 38.86 5.45
C VAL A 335 12.75 38.58 6.91
N THR A 336 11.76 37.73 7.13
CA THR A 336 11.47 37.13 8.44
C THR A 336 11.60 35.61 8.32
N GLU A 337 12.40 35.03 9.20
CA GLU A 337 12.64 33.59 9.34
C GLU A 337 11.33 32.81 9.54
N ALA A 338 11.20 31.72 8.79
CA ALA A 338 10.00 30.90 8.76
C ALA A 338 9.91 29.95 9.98
N PRO A 339 8.82 29.97 10.77
CA PRO A 339 8.52 28.88 11.70
C PRO A 339 8.04 27.65 10.93
N ALA A 340 8.59 26.49 11.34
CA ALA A 340 8.38 25.19 10.74
C ALA A 340 6.89 24.78 10.68
N ALA A 341 6.50 24.23 9.54
CA ALA A 341 5.15 23.80 9.22
C ALA A 341 4.61 22.74 10.19
N ALA A 342 3.47 23.06 10.83
CA ALA A 342 2.59 22.08 11.43
C ALA A 342 1.94 21.22 10.31
N ARG A 343 1.95 19.90 10.50
CA ARG A 343 1.28 18.91 9.64
C ARG A 343 0.65 17.81 10.50
N PRO A 344 -0.34 17.08 9.96
CA PRO A 344 -1.71 17.06 10.45
C PRO A 344 -1.99 15.86 11.38
N VAL A 345 -2.98 16.08 12.24
CA VAL A 345 -3.64 15.08 13.08
C VAL A 345 -4.46 14.15 12.18
N GLU A 346 -4.27 12.83 12.32
CA GLU A 346 -5.21 11.81 11.86
C GLU A 346 -5.27 10.63 12.86
N PRO A 347 -6.39 9.89 12.87
CA PRO A 347 -7.07 9.50 14.11
C PRO A 347 -6.66 8.13 14.68
N GLU A 348 -7.01 8.00 15.96
CA GLU A 348 -6.97 6.80 16.78
C GLU A 348 -7.59 5.57 16.10
N SER A 349 -6.85 4.47 16.06
CA SER A 349 -7.42 3.13 15.93
C SER A 349 -7.29 2.41 17.27
N ALA A 350 -8.37 2.46 18.05
CA ALA A 350 -8.54 1.71 19.28
C ALA A 350 -8.69 0.20 19.02
N SER A 351 -8.14 -0.56 19.96
CA SER A 351 -8.62 -1.84 20.51
C SER A 351 -9.06 -2.97 19.57
N GLY A 352 -8.26 -4.04 19.57
CA GLY A 352 -8.67 -5.41 19.28
C GLY A 352 -8.12 -6.36 20.34
N GLN A 353 -8.66 -6.24 21.56
CA GLN A 353 -8.44 -7.13 22.69
C GLN A 353 -9.15 -8.46 22.42
N THR A 354 -8.41 -9.57 22.26
CA THR A 354 -8.95 -10.92 22.40
C THR A 354 -8.16 -11.65 23.48
N SER A 355 -8.56 -11.43 24.73
CA SER A 355 -8.37 -12.38 25.81
C SER A 355 -9.36 -13.53 25.63
N GLY A 356 -8.94 -14.76 25.88
CA GLY A 356 -9.90 -15.84 26.15
C GLY A 356 -9.49 -17.21 25.66
N ARG A 357 -8.79 -17.93 26.54
CA ARG A 357 -8.75 -19.38 26.73
C ARG A 357 -9.64 -20.23 25.79
N GLY A 358 -9.02 -21.28 25.25
CA GLY A 358 -9.71 -22.57 25.09
C GLY A 358 -9.41 -23.29 23.79
N GLY A 359 -8.94 -24.54 23.91
CA GLY A 359 -9.19 -25.55 22.90
C GLY A 359 -8.02 -25.85 21.96
N TRP A 360 -7.24 -26.84 22.35
CA TRP A 360 -6.40 -27.62 21.44
C TRP A 360 -7.17 -28.05 20.19
N LYS A 361 -6.61 -27.72 19.02
CA LYS A 361 -6.51 -28.63 17.86
C LYS A 361 -5.52 -28.04 16.86
N SER A 362 -4.36 -28.67 16.82
CA SER A 362 -3.24 -28.44 15.92
C SER A 362 -3.63 -28.71 14.47
N VAL A 363 -4.16 -27.70 13.79
CA VAL A 363 -4.16 -27.67 12.32
C VAL A 363 -2.78 -27.16 11.89
N ARG A 364 -1.96 -28.06 11.34
CA ARG A 364 -0.69 -27.73 10.68
C ARG A 364 -0.94 -26.62 9.65
N ARG A 365 -0.66 -25.37 10.03
CA ARG A 365 -0.65 -24.25 9.09
C ARG A 365 0.70 -24.27 8.39
N ASP A 366 0.65 -24.47 7.08
CA ASP A 366 1.82 -24.42 6.21
C ASP A 366 2.62 -23.13 6.44
N PRO A 367 3.91 -23.21 6.79
CA PRO A 367 4.75 -22.04 7.02
C PRO A 367 4.87 -21.15 5.76
N ALA A 368 4.72 -21.74 4.57
CA ALA A 368 4.66 -21.01 3.30
C ALA A 368 3.46 -20.06 3.20
N ARG A 369 2.31 -20.46 3.76
CA ARG A 369 1.08 -19.65 3.72
C ARG A 369 1.14 -18.50 4.73
N ILE A 370 1.83 -18.70 5.85
CA ILE A 370 2.09 -17.65 6.85
C ILE A 370 3.07 -16.60 6.28
N LEU A 371 4.13 -17.03 5.59
CA LEU A 371 5.06 -16.11 4.91
C LEU A 371 4.41 -15.33 3.76
N ALA A 372 3.52 -15.97 2.99
CA ALA A 372 2.77 -15.30 1.92
C ALA A 372 1.75 -14.28 2.46
N GLN A 373 1.06 -14.59 3.56
CA GLN A 373 0.16 -13.65 4.23
C GLN A 373 0.91 -12.49 4.92
N ALA A 374 2.12 -12.73 5.43
CA ALA A 374 2.98 -11.68 5.99
C ALA A 374 3.48 -10.72 4.89
N LYS A 375 3.85 -11.22 3.71
CA LYS A 375 4.24 -10.37 2.56
C LYS A 375 3.06 -9.60 1.95
N ALA A 376 1.87 -10.18 1.91
CA ALA A 376 0.69 -9.53 1.31
C ALA A 376 0.03 -8.44 2.19
N LYS A 377 0.36 -8.37 3.49
CA LYS A 377 -0.16 -7.37 4.44
C LYS A 377 0.78 -6.20 4.71
N ALA A 378 2.01 -6.22 4.19
CA ALA A 378 2.88 -5.05 4.20
C ALA A 378 2.33 -4.02 3.20
N LYS A 379 1.41 -3.15 3.66
CA LYS A 379 1.15 -1.88 2.97
C LYS A 379 2.51 -1.16 2.86
N PRO A 380 2.90 -0.56 1.72
CA PRO A 380 4.03 0.36 1.70
C PRO A 380 3.71 1.44 2.74
N ALA A 381 4.41 1.39 3.87
CA ALA A 381 4.02 2.13 5.06
C ALA A 381 4.32 3.62 4.93
N ASN A 382 5.00 4.02 3.84
CA ASN A 382 5.43 5.37 3.63
C ASN A 382 5.34 5.77 2.16
N ARG A 383 4.91 7.01 1.91
CA ARG A 383 4.84 7.60 0.56
C ARG A 383 6.23 7.65 -0.09
N ALA A 384 7.29 7.77 0.71
CA ALA A 384 8.67 7.69 0.26
C ALA A 384 9.01 6.33 -0.39
N ASP A 385 8.67 5.22 0.28
CA ASP A 385 8.93 3.88 -0.25
C ASP A 385 8.17 3.62 -1.56
N ALA A 386 6.98 4.19 -1.73
CA ALA A 386 6.22 4.09 -2.98
C ALA A 386 6.87 4.91 -4.12
N ILE A 387 7.47 6.05 -3.81
CA ILE A 387 8.21 6.88 -4.78
C ILE A 387 9.51 6.17 -5.18
N ASP A 388 10.25 5.61 -4.22
CA ASP A 388 11.49 4.87 -4.49
C ASP A 388 11.23 3.62 -5.33
N LEU A 389 10.13 2.91 -5.06
CA LEU A 389 9.75 1.73 -5.82
C LEU A 389 9.27 2.08 -7.24
N ALA A 390 8.60 3.23 -7.41
CA ALA A 390 8.23 3.75 -8.73
C ALA A 390 9.46 4.18 -9.54
N GLN A 391 10.42 4.89 -8.92
CA GLN A 391 11.68 5.28 -9.57
C GLN A 391 12.55 4.07 -9.92
N ALA A 392 12.61 3.07 -9.05
CA ALA A 392 13.30 1.81 -9.33
C ALA A 392 12.65 1.05 -10.50
N ALA A 393 11.32 1.04 -10.59
CA ALA A 393 10.62 0.44 -11.73
C ALA A 393 10.89 1.19 -13.05
N GLN A 394 10.90 2.53 -13.00
CA GLN A 394 11.13 3.36 -14.17
C GLN A 394 12.56 3.22 -14.72
N SER A 395 13.56 3.23 -13.84
CA SER A 395 14.97 2.98 -14.23
C SER A 395 15.21 1.56 -14.77
N ALA A 396 14.47 0.55 -14.27
CA ALA A 396 14.52 -0.80 -14.81
C ALA A 396 13.91 -0.89 -16.22
N ILE A 397 12.84 -0.15 -16.49
CA ILE A 397 12.24 -0.06 -17.83
C ILE A 397 13.20 0.66 -18.80
N GLU A 398 13.84 1.75 -18.38
CA GLU A 398 14.82 2.47 -19.20
C GLU A 398 16.03 1.60 -19.55
N ARG A 399 16.55 0.84 -18.58
CA ARG A 399 17.63 -0.14 -18.84
C ARG A 399 17.19 -1.26 -19.77
N PHE A 400 15.97 -1.78 -19.59
CA PHE A 400 15.42 -2.80 -20.48
C PHE A 400 15.29 -2.30 -21.92
N ILE A 401 14.87 -1.05 -22.11
CA ILE A 401 14.79 -0.40 -23.44
C ILE A 401 16.20 -0.22 -24.04
N ALA A 402 17.17 0.24 -23.23
CA ALA A 402 18.55 0.42 -23.65
C ALA A 402 19.26 -0.91 -24.02
N GLU A 403 19.07 -1.97 -23.23
CA GLU A 403 19.71 -3.27 -23.43
C GLU A 403 19.12 -4.06 -24.60
N ARG A 404 17.82 -3.94 -24.86
CA ARG A 404 17.16 -4.67 -25.95
C ARG A 404 17.43 -4.08 -27.33
N GLY A 405 18.17 -2.97 -27.43
CA GLY A 405 18.34 -2.28 -28.70
C GLY A 405 16.99 -1.97 -29.35
N VAL A 406 15.92 -1.83 -28.54
CA VAL A 406 14.72 -1.12 -28.96
C VAL A 406 15.18 0.32 -29.00
N THR A 407 15.96 0.67 -30.03
CA THR A 407 15.97 2.00 -30.58
C THR A 407 14.52 2.42 -30.53
N ARG A 408 14.18 3.45 -29.74
CA ARG A 408 12.88 4.08 -29.85
C ARG A 408 12.66 4.20 -31.35
N ASN A 409 11.78 3.38 -31.92
CA ASN A 409 11.36 3.56 -33.30
C ASN A 409 11.06 5.04 -33.36
N GLU A 410 11.77 5.70 -34.26
CA GLU A 410 11.74 7.12 -34.51
C GLU A 410 10.29 7.60 -34.39
N SER A 411 9.95 7.99 -33.17
CA SER A 411 8.88 8.89 -32.82
C SER A 411 9.60 10.24 -32.91
N GLY A 412 10.24 10.55 -34.05
CA GLY A 412 9.61 10.58 -35.36
C GLY A 412 8.93 11.92 -35.37
N GLY A 413 9.39 12.86 -36.21
CA GLY A 413 9.25 14.31 -36.03
C GLY A 413 7.89 14.82 -35.53
N ILE A 414 6.81 14.08 -35.79
CA ILE A 414 5.47 14.21 -35.24
C ILE A 414 5.46 14.47 -33.72
N GLN A 415 6.12 13.65 -32.88
CA GLN A 415 6.03 13.85 -31.42
C GLN A 415 6.75 15.12 -30.97
N ALA A 416 7.81 15.53 -31.69
CA ALA A 416 8.48 16.80 -31.47
C ALA A 416 7.59 17.99 -31.87
N VAL A 417 6.83 17.88 -32.97
CA VAL A 417 5.83 18.88 -33.37
C VAL A 417 4.73 19.01 -32.35
N ILE A 418 4.13 17.89 -31.93
CA ILE A 418 3.05 17.87 -30.94
C ILE A 418 3.53 18.54 -29.65
N SER A 419 4.74 18.21 -29.19
CA SER A 419 5.31 18.80 -27.98
C SER A 419 5.54 20.31 -28.11
N ARG A 420 5.99 20.78 -29.28
CA ARG A 420 6.19 22.23 -29.53
C ARG A 420 4.87 22.98 -29.66
N LEU A 421 3.85 22.38 -30.28
CA LEU A 421 2.49 22.92 -30.33
C LEU A 421 1.92 23.05 -28.91
N GLN A 422 2.03 22.01 -28.09
CA GLN A 422 1.58 22.03 -26.69
C GLN A 422 2.34 23.08 -25.86
N ALA A 423 3.66 23.25 -26.07
CA ALA A 423 4.44 24.29 -25.41
C ALA A 423 4.00 25.72 -25.80
N ARG A 424 3.39 25.90 -26.97
CA ARG A 424 2.77 27.16 -27.42
C ARG A 424 1.32 27.33 -26.97
N GLY A 425 0.77 26.38 -26.20
CA GLY A 425 -0.56 26.43 -25.62
C GLY A 425 -1.66 25.76 -26.45
N TYR A 426 -1.31 25.06 -27.53
CA TYR A 426 -2.27 24.30 -28.33
C TYR A 426 -2.61 22.96 -27.68
N ILE A 427 -3.89 22.58 -27.67
CA ILE A 427 -4.35 21.26 -27.25
C ILE A 427 -4.41 20.37 -28.48
N VAL A 428 -3.49 19.41 -28.58
CA VAL A 428 -3.44 18.44 -29.68
C VAL A 428 -3.90 17.07 -29.19
N VAL A 429 -4.95 16.53 -29.82
CA VAL A 429 -5.50 15.18 -29.54
C VAL A 429 -5.37 14.35 -30.81
N GLY A 430 -4.74 13.17 -30.71
CA GLY A 430 -4.63 12.22 -31.82
C GLY A 430 -5.74 11.18 -31.75
N ASP A 431 -6.42 10.96 -32.87
CA ASP A 431 -7.46 9.96 -33.08
C ASP A 431 -7.01 8.94 -34.14
N GLU A 432 -7.78 7.87 -34.36
CA GLU A 432 -7.45 6.82 -35.36
C GLU A 432 -7.36 7.33 -36.81
N THR A 433 -7.86 8.53 -37.08
CA THR A 433 -7.98 9.11 -38.43
C THR A 433 -7.19 10.42 -38.62
N GLY A 434 -6.48 10.91 -37.60
CA GLY A 434 -5.76 12.19 -37.68
C GLY A 434 -5.58 12.89 -36.33
N TRP A 435 -5.40 14.21 -36.36
CA TRP A 435 -5.20 15.06 -35.18
C TRP A 435 -6.22 16.20 -35.13
N THR A 436 -6.72 16.46 -33.92
CA THR A 436 -7.57 17.62 -33.62
C THR A 436 -6.80 18.61 -32.76
N ILE A 437 -6.68 19.86 -33.22
CA ILE A 437 -5.98 20.96 -32.55
C ILE A 437 -7.00 22.00 -32.06
N ASP A 438 -6.98 22.29 -30.75
CA ASP A 438 -7.88 23.24 -30.06
C ASP A 438 -9.38 22.98 -30.29
N GLN A 439 -9.77 21.74 -30.59
CA GLN A 439 -11.15 21.35 -30.95
C GLN A 439 -11.70 22.06 -32.19
N ARG A 440 -10.86 22.76 -32.97
CA ARG A 440 -11.28 23.62 -34.10
C ARG A 440 -10.66 23.20 -35.42
N HIS A 441 -9.42 22.69 -35.38
CA HIS A 441 -8.69 22.32 -36.58
C HIS A 441 -8.50 20.81 -36.60
N ARG A 442 -9.09 20.15 -37.60
CA ARG A 442 -8.87 18.74 -37.88
C ARG A 442 -7.85 18.61 -39.00
N VAL A 443 -6.92 17.69 -38.80
CA VAL A 443 -5.77 17.46 -39.65
C VAL A 443 -5.72 15.95 -39.90
N ASP A 444 -5.85 15.51 -41.13
CA ASP A 444 -6.05 14.08 -41.43
C ASP A 444 -4.72 13.37 -41.75
N SER A 445 -3.64 14.12 -41.99
CA SER A 445 -2.31 13.57 -42.31
C SER A 445 -1.17 14.26 -41.56
N GLU A 446 -0.06 13.54 -41.41
CA GLU A 446 1.14 14.06 -40.74
C GLU A 446 1.67 15.31 -41.44
N SER A 447 1.67 15.32 -42.78
CA SER A 447 2.10 16.45 -43.60
C SER A 447 1.29 17.73 -43.32
N GLU A 448 -0.01 17.60 -43.10
CA GLU A 448 -0.87 18.73 -42.73
C GLU A 448 -0.59 19.21 -41.29
N LEU A 449 -0.21 18.30 -40.38
CA LEU A 449 0.19 18.67 -39.01
C LEU A 449 1.49 19.48 -39.04
N PHE A 450 2.44 19.08 -39.89
CA PHE A 450 3.67 19.82 -40.14
C PHE A 450 3.38 21.18 -40.77
N ALA A 451 2.53 21.25 -41.79
CA ALA A 451 2.12 22.50 -42.43
C ALA A 451 1.41 23.45 -41.44
N PHE A 452 0.56 22.92 -40.56
CA PHE A 452 -0.09 23.69 -39.50
C PHE A 452 0.94 24.26 -38.52
N ALA A 453 1.91 23.44 -38.08
CA ALA A 453 2.98 23.88 -37.20
C ALA A 453 3.86 24.97 -37.85
N GLU A 454 4.20 24.79 -39.13
CA GLU A 454 4.98 25.76 -39.91
C GLU A 454 4.25 27.08 -40.11
N ALA A 455 2.94 27.05 -40.43
CA ALA A 455 2.09 28.24 -40.51
C ALA A 455 1.99 29.01 -39.18
N ARG A 456 2.30 28.35 -38.05
CA ARG A 456 2.38 28.96 -36.71
C ARG A 456 3.82 29.32 -36.30
N GLY A 457 4.78 29.23 -37.21
CA GLY A 457 6.18 29.58 -36.97
C GLY A 457 6.94 28.53 -36.15
N ILE A 458 6.46 27.29 -36.11
CA ILE A 458 7.12 26.17 -35.43
C ILE A 458 7.86 25.34 -36.49
N THR A 459 9.05 25.80 -36.89
CA THR A 459 9.89 25.09 -37.85
C THR A 459 10.68 23.96 -37.17
N LEU A 460 10.70 22.78 -37.77
CA LEU A 460 11.46 21.61 -37.28
C LEU A 460 12.93 21.58 -37.73
N SER A 461 13.34 22.53 -38.56
CA SER A 461 14.72 22.68 -38.97
C SER A 461 15.62 22.68 -37.73
N ALA A 462 16.49 21.68 -37.68
CA ALA A 462 17.29 21.33 -36.52
C ALA A 462 18.37 22.38 -36.25
N ALA A 463 18.25 23.10 -35.13
CA ALA A 463 19.37 23.49 -34.24
C ALA A 463 18.90 24.48 -33.16
N ALA A 464 18.66 23.97 -31.95
CA ALA A 464 19.00 24.60 -30.67
C ALA A 464 18.87 23.53 -29.57
#